data_AF-A0AA35RUS6-F1
#
_entry.id   AF-A0AA35RUS6-F1
#
_cell.length_a   1.000
_cell.length_b   1.000
_cell.length_c   1.000
_cell.angle_alpha   90.00
_cell.angle_beta   90.00
_cell.angle_gamma   90.00
#
_symmetry.space_group_name_H-M   'P 1'
#
loop_
_entity.id
_entity.type
_entity.pdbx_description
1 polymer ?
#
loop_
_entity_poly.entity_id
_entity_poly.type
_entity_poly.pdbx_seq_one_letter_code
_entity_poly.pdbx_strand_id
1 'polypeptide(L)'
;MDTSLDHFPQHSPLEPVDPFSERGDEGRCEERGEQLVVYDPAFMLPLASHLLDPGCLVEVREVVRTGVLSYLLVSLSSHETDVRRAAAHCISRFASHLHSSSSREKPQLSLLLRVVKNTLDEEPQRLPSLHALFLARVAQVFLQPECQLYMKAGHYLVHKPTLELRDIPLFNTLFLHTTSPQDVGECEWLLRVLGGGLRCEEDYRLYQRKRVLPHLLALYTELSLDSKTRTLILELVLRACVFPVAVCDLVWNHGLLPWLTQATSCSDQSVVQRILSKACKLVEEEDSDSDRGWKPPPLLEEELSLTTARFM
;
A
#
# COMPACT_ATOMS: atom_id res chain seq x y z
N MET A 1 -9.69 -1.75 12.21
CA MET A 1 -9.85 -1.08 10.91
C MET A 1 -9.68 -2.14 9.85
N ASP A 2 -10.59 -2.20 8.89
CA ASP A 2 -10.71 -3.31 7.94
C ASP A 2 -9.43 -3.53 7.12
N THR A 3 -8.84 -4.72 7.26
CA THR A 3 -7.71 -5.19 6.46
C THR A 3 -8.12 -5.56 5.03
N SER A 4 -9.41 -5.46 4.70
CA SER A 4 -9.95 -5.82 3.38
C SER A 4 -9.49 -4.86 2.27
N LEU A 5 -9.34 -3.57 2.57
CA LEU A 5 -8.77 -2.59 1.64
C LEU A 5 -7.30 -2.88 1.33
N ASP A 6 -6.61 -3.51 2.28
CA ASP A 6 -5.23 -3.95 2.13
C ASP A 6 -5.13 -5.26 1.32
N HIS A 7 -6.17 -5.72 0.62
CA HIS A 7 -6.08 -6.93 -0.21
C HIS A 7 -6.93 -6.83 -1.49
N PHE A 8 -7.11 -5.63 -2.05
CA PHE A 8 -7.88 -5.44 -3.28
C PHE A 8 -7.31 -6.23 -4.48
N PRO A 9 -8.14 -6.91 -5.29
CA PRO A 9 -7.65 -7.75 -6.38
C PRO A 9 -7.34 -6.90 -7.60
N GLN A 10 -6.06 -6.76 -7.94
CA GLN A 10 -5.62 -5.80 -8.96
C GLN A 10 -5.90 -6.25 -10.40
N HIS A 11 -6.12 -7.55 -10.64
CA HIS A 11 -6.28 -8.16 -11.97
C HIS A 11 -7.65 -8.82 -12.19
N SER A 12 -8.61 -8.66 -11.27
CA SER A 12 -9.95 -9.24 -11.46
C SER A 12 -10.75 -8.43 -12.48
N PRO A 13 -11.23 -9.04 -13.57
CA PRO A 13 -12.06 -8.36 -14.56
C PRO A 13 -13.46 -8.06 -13.99
N LEU A 14 -14.17 -7.12 -14.64
CA LEU A 14 -15.59 -6.85 -14.33
C LEU A 14 -16.53 -7.92 -14.91
N GLU A 15 -16.11 -8.60 -15.96
CA GLU A 15 -16.89 -9.71 -16.51
C GLU A 15 -16.78 -10.91 -15.57
N PRO A 16 -17.90 -11.59 -15.27
CA PRO A 16 -17.86 -12.81 -14.49
C PRO A 16 -16.97 -13.82 -15.20
N VAL A 17 -15.89 -14.23 -14.55
CA VAL A 17 -15.04 -15.31 -15.05
C VAL A 17 -15.89 -16.56 -15.10
N ASP A 18 -16.07 -17.13 -16.29
CA ASP A 18 -16.77 -18.40 -16.44
C ASP A 18 -16.01 -19.46 -15.61
N PRO A 19 -16.62 -20.04 -14.57
CA PRO A 19 -15.96 -21.04 -13.73
C PRO A 19 -15.55 -22.30 -14.52
N PHE A 20 -16.00 -22.44 -15.76
CA PHE A 20 -15.67 -23.55 -16.66
C PHE A 20 -14.71 -23.17 -17.80
N SER A 21 -14.21 -21.93 -17.85
CA SER A 21 -13.24 -21.49 -18.87
C SER A 21 -11.82 -21.94 -18.52
N GLU A 22 -11.26 -22.88 -19.28
CA GLU A 22 -9.87 -23.40 -19.19
C GLU A 22 -8.77 -22.39 -19.58
N ARG A 23 -8.96 -21.08 -19.38
CA ARG A 23 -7.88 -20.10 -19.58
C ARG A 23 -7.01 -20.02 -18.33
N GLY A 24 -6.03 -20.90 -18.31
CA GLY A 24 -4.69 -20.74 -17.77
C GLY A 24 -4.55 -19.79 -16.58
N ASP A 25 -4.44 -20.39 -15.41
CA ASP A 25 -3.89 -19.82 -14.17
C ASP A 25 -2.37 -19.53 -14.31
N GLU A 26 -1.96 -18.90 -15.42
CA GLU A 26 -0.57 -18.51 -15.68
C GLU A 26 -0.35 -17.10 -15.15
N GLY A 27 -0.06 -17.00 -13.86
CA GLY A 27 0.29 -15.73 -13.21
C GLY A 27 0.00 -15.64 -11.72
N ARG A 28 -0.62 -16.66 -11.12
CA ARG A 28 -0.73 -16.72 -9.65
C ARG A 28 0.65 -16.98 -9.05
N CYS A 29 1.23 -15.96 -8.43
CA CYS A 29 2.11 -16.15 -7.28
C CYS A 29 1.29 -16.76 -6.13
N GLU A 30 0.97 -18.05 -6.23
CA GLU A 30 0.34 -18.84 -5.18
C GLU A 30 1.41 -19.23 -4.15
N GLU A 31 1.73 -18.31 -3.25
CA GLU A 31 2.19 -18.72 -1.93
C GLU A 31 0.98 -19.25 -1.17
N ARG A 32 0.94 -20.57 -0.94
CA ARG A 32 0.03 -21.27 -0.02
C ARG A 32 0.09 -20.61 1.37
N GLY A 33 -0.81 -19.67 1.61
CA GLY A 33 -1.07 -19.02 2.89
C GLY A 33 -2.49 -18.45 2.83
N GLU A 34 -3.31 -18.76 3.85
CA GLU A 34 -4.68 -18.28 4.11
C GLU A 34 -5.39 -17.63 2.90
N GLN A 35 -6.37 -18.32 2.30
CA GLN A 35 -7.25 -17.72 1.29
C GLN A 35 -7.91 -16.46 1.87
N LEU A 36 -7.28 -15.32 1.62
CA LEU A 36 -7.77 -14.02 2.05
C LEU A 36 -9.09 -13.79 1.31
N VAL A 37 -10.16 -13.56 2.08
CA VAL A 37 -11.48 -13.28 1.52
C VAL A 37 -11.44 -11.87 0.95
N VAL A 38 -11.30 -11.78 -0.36
CA VAL A 38 -11.26 -10.52 -1.11
C VAL A 38 -12.62 -10.23 -1.72
N TYR A 39 -13.03 -8.96 -1.69
CA TYR A 39 -14.28 -8.52 -2.33
C TYR A 39 -14.14 -8.51 -3.85
N ASP A 40 -15.06 -9.18 -4.54
CA ASP A 40 -15.14 -9.22 -5.99
C ASP A 40 -15.58 -7.86 -6.58
N PRO A 41 -14.73 -7.18 -7.39
CA PRO A 41 -15.08 -5.94 -8.07
C PRO A 41 -16.29 -6.07 -9.00
N ALA A 42 -16.48 -7.23 -9.63
CA ALA A 42 -17.61 -7.49 -10.52
C ALA A 42 -18.95 -7.48 -9.78
N PHE A 43 -18.96 -7.76 -8.48
CA PHE A 43 -20.15 -7.63 -7.64
C PHE A 43 -20.25 -6.25 -6.98
N MET A 44 -19.15 -5.79 -6.37
CA MET A 44 -19.16 -4.59 -5.53
C MET A 44 -19.36 -3.30 -6.32
N LEU A 45 -18.79 -3.18 -7.52
CA LEU A 45 -18.91 -1.95 -8.32
C LEU A 45 -20.32 -1.75 -8.88
N PRO A 46 -20.98 -2.77 -9.47
CA PRO A 46 -22.39 -2.64 -9.86
C PRO A 46 -23.31 -2.38 -8.66
N LEU A 47 -23.07 -3.01 -7.51
CA LEU A 47 -23.83 -2.73 -6.29
C LEU A 47 -23.68 -1.27 -5.87
N ALA A 48 -22.44 -0.77 -5.77
CA ALA A 48 -22.18 0.62 -5.43
C ALA A 48 -22.80 1.59 -6.45
N SER A 49 -22.78 1.26 -7.74
CA SER A 49 -23.42 2.05 -8.78
C SER A 49 -24.93 2.19 -8.53
N HIS A 50 -25.63 1.09 -8.24
CA HIS A 50 -27.07 1.11 -7.93
C HIS A 50 -27.39 1.85 -6.63
N LEU A 51 -26.59 1.65 -5.58
CA LEU A 51 -26.78 2.34 -4.30
C LEU A 51 -26.59 3.86 -4.41
N LEU A 52 -25.80 4.31 -5.39
CA LEU A 52 -25.50 5.71 -5.65
C LEU A 52 -26.32 6.29 -6.82
N ASP A 53 -27.37 5.61 -7.30
CA ASP A 53 -28.20 6.11 -8.39
C ASP A 53 -28.83 7.47 -8.06
N PRO A 54 -29.03 8.34 -9.07
CA PRO A 54 -29.73 9.61 -8.87
C PRO A 54 -31.14 9.38 -8.32
N GLY A 55 -31.44 9.97 -7.16
CA GLY A 55 -32.74 9.83 -6.49
C GLY A 55 -32.72 8.92 -5.25
N CYS A 56 -31.67 8.13 -5.05
CA CYS A 56 -31.47 7.40 -3.81
C CYS A 56 -31.15 8.36 -2.65
N LEU A 57 -31.73 8.12 -1.47
CA LEU A 57 -31.38 8.84 -0.25
C LEU A 57 -30.09 8.24 0.33
N VAL A 58 -28.97 8.90 0.05
CA VAL A 58 -27.65 8.43 0.47
C VAL A 58 -27.12 9.30 1.61
N GLU A 59 -26.87 8.70 2.77
CA GLU A 59 -26.14 9.38 3.83
C GLU A 59 -24.63 9.33 3.54
N VAL A 60 -24.07 10.48 3.15
CA VAL A 60 -22.65 10.63 2.77
C VAL A 60 -21.71 10.07 3.82
N ARG A 61 -21.93 10.40 5.10
CA ARG A 61 -21.06 9.98 6.20
C ARG A 61 -21.03 8.46 6.34
N GLU A 62 -22.17 7.79 6.14
CA GLU A 62 -22.28 6.34 6.23
C GLU A 62 -21.56 5.62 5.07
N VAL A 63 -21.64 6.14 3.85
CA VAL A 63 -20.90 5.61 2.69
C VAL A 63 -19.38 5.65 2.92
N VAL A 64 -18.89 6.70 3.58
CA VAL A 64 -17.46 6.80 3.93
C VAL A 64 -17.13 5.89 5.11
N ARG A 65 -17.99 5.85 6.14
CA ARG A 65 -17.78 5.04 7.37
C ARG A 65 -17.76 3.55 7.08
N THR A 66 -18.62 3.09 6.18
CA THR A 66 -18.70 1.68 5.74
C THR A 66 -17.58 1.28 4.78
N GLY A 67 -16.75 2.23 4.34
CA GLY A 67 -15.64 1.96 3.43
C GLY A 67 -16.02 1.82 1.96
N VAL A 68 -17.26 2.10 1.57
CA VAL A 68 -17.68 2.06 0.15
C VAL A 68 -16.86 3.06 -0.65
N LEU A 69 -16.74 4.32 -0.20
CA LEU A 69 -15.88 5.31 -0.88
C LEU A 69 -14.42 4.85 -0.92
N SER A 70 -13.93 4.27 0.17
CA SER A 70 -12.56 3.75 0.26
C SER A 70 -12.32 2.64 -0.78
N TYR A 71 -13.26 1.71 -0.94
CA TYR A 71 -13.21 0.66 -1.95
C TYR A 71 -13.20 1.21 -3.37
N LEU A 72 -14.05 2.20 -3.65
CA LEU A 72 -14.08 2.89 -4.95
C LEU A 72 -12.73 3.56 -5.28
N LEU A 73 -12.13 4.24 -4.29
CA LEU A 73 -10.82 4.88 -4.45
C LEU A 73 -9.71 3.86 -4.70
N VAL A 74 -9.69 2.74 -3.97
CA VAL A 74 -8.71 1.66 -4.18
C VAL A 74 -8.89 1.01 -5.56
N SER A 75 -10.14 0.88 -6.04
CA SER A 75 -10.45 0.30 -7.36
C SER A 75 -9.81 1.06 -8.54
N LEU A 76 -9.45 2.34 -8.36
CA LEU A 76 -8.68 3.12 -9.34
C LEU A 76 -7.23 2.61 -9.53
N SER A 77 -6.74 1.73 -8.66
CA SER A 77 -5.42 1.09 -8.80
C SER A 77 -5.44 -0.22 -9.59
N SER A 78 -6.62 -0.70 -9.99
CA SER A 78 -6.77 -1.92 -10.80
C SER A 78 -6.02 -1.82 -12.13
N HIS A 79 -5.45 -2.92 -12.60
CA HIS A 79 -4.87 -3.02 -13.95
C HIS A 79 -5.95 -3.03 -15.03
N GLU A 80 -7.17 -3.44 -14.68
CA GLU A 80 -8.30 -3.50 -15.59
C GLU A 80 -8.94 -2.12 -15.78
N THR A 81 -8.98 -1.67 -17.03
CA THR A 81 -9.48 -0.32 -17.38
C THR A 81 -10.97 -0.17 -17.07
N ASP A 82 -11.75 -1.22 -17.26
CA ASP A 82 -13.20 -1.15 -17.04
C ASP A 82 -13.53 -1.08 -15.54
N VAL A 83 -12.78 -1.78 -14.68
CA VAL A 83 -12.85 -1.63 -13.22
C VAL A 83 -12.61 -0.17 -12.83
N ARG A 84 -11.56 0.46 -13.38
CA ARG A 84 -11.24 1.86 -13.10
C ARG A 84 -12.33 2.82 -13.59
N ARG A 85 -12.92 2.56 -14.77
CA ARG A 85 -14.05 3.35 -15.32
C ARG A 85 -15.30 3.24 -14.46
N ALA A 86 -15.68 2.03 -14.05
CA ALA A 86 -16.81 1.79 -13.17
C ALA A 86 -16.62 2.45 -11.80
N ALA A 87 -15.41 2.39 -11.25
CA ALA A 87 -15.06 3.08 -10.01
C ALA A 87 -15.16 4.61 -10.16
N ALA A 88 -14.59 5.19 -11.22
CA ALA A 88 -14.65 6.62 -11.50
C ALA A 88 -16.10 7.11 -11.67
N HIS A 89 -16.95 6.32 -12.33
CA HIS A 89 -18.39 6.57 -12.46
C HIS A 89 -19.10 6.60 -11.10
N CYS A 90 -18.85 5.60 -10.24
CA CYS A 90 -19.42 5.57 -8.89
C CYS A 90 -18.93 6.75 -8.04
N ILE A 91 -17.65 7.14 -8.16
CA ILE A 91 -17.09 8.31 -7.47
C ILE A 91 -17.76 9.60 -7.95
N SER A 92 -18.03 9.72 -9.26
CA SER A 92 -18.76 10.87 -9.81
C SER A 92 -20.18 10.97 -9.25
N ARG A 93 -20.90 9.84 -9.16
CA ARG A 93 -22.23 9.79 -8.52
C ARG A 93 -22.18 10.17 -7.05
N PHE A 94 -21.21 9.63 -6.31
CA PHE A 94 -20.99 10.01 -4.91
C PHE A 94 -20.70 11.51 -4.77
N ALA A 95 -19.93 12.10 -5.69
CA ALA A 95 -19.67 13.54 -5.69
C ALA A 95 -20.95 14.38 -5.88
N SER A 96 -21.91 13.93 -6.69
CA SER A 96 -23.22 14.57 -6.83
C SER A 96 -24.02 14.52 -5.53
N HIS A 97 -24.09 13.36 -4.86
CA HIS A 97 -24.73 13.22 -3.54
C HIS A 97 -24.06 14.09 -2.47
N LEU A 98 -22.73 14.15 -2.48
CA LEU A 98 -21.93 15.01 -1.61
C LEU A 98 -22.27 16.49 -1.84
N HIS A 99 -22.41 16.90 -3.10
CA HIS A 99 -22.75 18.28 -3.47
C HIS A 99 -24.14 18.70 -2.97
N SER A 100 -25.14 17.82 -3.03
CA SER A 100 -26.48 18.09 -2.50
C SER A 100 -26.58 17.95 -0.98
N SER A 101 -25.64 17.26 -0.34
CA SER A 101 -25.65 17.07 1.11
C SER A 101 -25.32 18.34 1.91
N SER A 102 -25.82 18.40 3.15
CA SER A 102 -25.45 19.36 4.19
C SER A 102 -24.49 18.77 5.23
N SER A 103 -23.78 17.68 4.88
CA SER A 103 -22.83 17.00 5.78
C SER A 103 -21.67 17.92 6.18
N ARG A 104 -21.20 17.76 7.42
CA ARG A 104 -20.08 18.53 7.99
C ARG A 104 -18.77 18.24 7.25
N GLU A 105 -18.61 17.03 6.76
CA GLU A 105 -17.41 16.51 6.08
C GLU A 105 -17.34 16.93 4.60
N LYS A 106 -18.40 17.57 4.08
CA LYS A 106 -18.50 18.01 2.69
C LYS A 106 -17.28 18.79 2.19
N PRO A 107 -16.72 19.79 2.90
CA PRO A 107 -15.57 20.54 2.40
C PRO A 107 -14.34 19.66 2.16
N GLN A 108 -14.02 18.78 3.11
CA GLN A 108 -12.83 17.93 3.09
C GLN A 108 -12.98 16.80 2.06
N LEU A 109 -14.14 16.15 2.01
CA LEU A 109 -14.42 15.14 1.01
C LEU A 109 -14.47 15.75 -0.40
N SER A 110 -15.04 16.95 -0.56
CA SER A 110 -15.06 17.64 -1.87
C SER A 110 -13.66 17.98 -2.33
N LEU A 111 -12.77 18.40 -1.41
CA LEU A 111 -11.36 18.63 -1.71
C LEU A 111 -10.68 17.34 -2.17
N LEU A 112 -10.88 16.23 -1.46
CA LEU A 112 -10.33 14.93 -1.81
C LEU A 112 -10.78 14.49 -3.20
N LEU A 113 -12.09 14.52 -3.48
CA LEU A 113 -12.64 14.14 -4.78
C LEU A 113 -12.14 15.04 -5.91
N ARG A 114 -11.94 16.33 -5.63
CA ARG A 114 -11.36 17.27 -6.59
C ARG A 114 -9.90 16.92 -6.91
N VAL A 115 -9.08 16.61 -5.91
CA VAL A 115 -7.69 16.18 -6.12
C VAL A 115 -7.64 14.89 -6.93
N VAL A 116 -8.52 13.93 -6.64
CA VAL A 116 -8.65 12.69 -7.44
C VAL A 116 -9.00 13.02 -8.89
N LYS A 117 -10.04 13.82 -9.11
CA LYS A 117 -10.47 14.21 -10.46
C LYS A 117 -9.36 14.90 -11.24
N ASN A 118 -8.67 15.86 -10.63
CA ASN A 118 -7.58 16.59 -11.27
C ASN A 118 -6.34 15.71 -11.53
N THR A 119 -6.22 14.56 -10.87
CA THR A 119 -5.09 13.63 -11.09
C THR A 119 -5.34 12.68 -12.27
N LEU A 120 -6.61 12.45 -12.64
CA LEU A 120 -6.99 11.47 -13.66
C LEU A 120 -7.15 12.07 -15.07
N ASP A 121 -7.05 13.39 -15.21
CA ASP A 121 -7.13 14.23 -16.41
C ASP A 121 -8.28 13.97 -17.42
N GLU A 122 -8.53 12.78 -18.01
CA GLU A 122 -9.78 12.50 -18.80
C GLU A 122 -10.18 11.01 -18.87
N GLU A 123 -9.25 10.07 -19.07
CA GLU A 123 -9.48 8.63 -18.89
C GLU A 123 -8.87 8.19 -17.56
N PRO A 124 -9.51 7.29 -16.79
CA PRO A 124 -8.99 6.92 -15.48
C PRO A 124 -7.68 6.15 -15.63
N GLN A 125 -6.57 6.87 -15.63
CA GLN A 125 -5.22 6.34 -15.54
C GLN A 125 -5.11 5.54 -14.24
N ARG A 126 -4.38 4.42 -14.30
CA ARG A 126 -4.10 3.64 -13.09
C ARG A 126 -3.35 4.49 -12.08
N LEU A 127 -3.91 4.62 -10.89
CA LEU A 127 -3.20 5.17 -9.74
C LEU A 127 -2.26 4.09 -9.17
N PRO A 128 -1.04 4.44 -8.73
CA PRO A 128 -0.24 3.56 -7.90
C PRO A 128 -1.04 3.13 -6.67
N SER A 129 -0.88 1.88 -6.25
CA SER A 129 -1.68 1.28 -5.18
C SER A 129 -1.55 2.07 -3.88
N LEU A 130 -0.34 2.60 -3.63
CA LEU A 130 -0.05 3.48 -2.51
C LEU A 130 -0.92 4.74 -2.49
N HIS A 131 -1.04 5.45 -3.61
CA HIS A 131 -1.82 6.69 -3.69
C HIS A 131 -3.32 6.41 -3.55
N ALA A 132 -3.80 5.35 -4.18
CA ALA A 132 -5.20 4.94 -4.08
C ALA A 132 -5.58 4.57 -2.64
N LEU A 133 -4.74 3.77 -1.95
CA LEU A 133 -4.94 3.41 -0.56
C LEU A 133 -4.80 4.62 0.39
N PHE A 134 -3.83 5.50 0.13
CA PHE A 134 -3.67 6.73 0.89
C PHE A 134 -4.95 7.58 0.86
N LEU A 135 -5.49 7.83 -0.34
CA LEU A 135 -6.75 8.57 -0.51
C LEU A 135 -7.91 7.87 0.22
N ALA A 136 -8.01 6.56 0.08
CA ALA A 136 -9.05 5.75 0.73
C ALA A 136 -9.04 5.89 2.25
N ARG A 137 -7.85 5.94 2.86
CA ARG A 137 -7.69 6.14 4.31
C ARG A 137 -7.84 7.58 4.74
N VAL A 138 -7.40 8.55 3.94
CA VAL A 138 -7.64 9.97 4.22
C VAL A 138 -9.14 10.28 4.25
N ALA A 139 -9.93 9.65 3.37
CA ALA A 139 -11.38 9.78 3.41
C ALA A 139 -11.97 9.35 4.77
N GLN A 140 -11.45 8.28 5.37
CA GLN A 140 -11.85 7.82 6.71
C GLN A 140 -11.36 8.78 7.81
N VAL A 141 -10.13 9.30 7.70
CA VAL A 141 -9.59 10.30 8.64
C VAL A 141 -10.45 11.56 8.68
N PHE A 142 -11.04 11.96 7.54
CA PHE A 142 -11.94 13.13 7.50
C PHE A 142 -13.27 12.95 8.24
N LEU A 143 -13.60 11.74 8.68
CA LEU A 143 -14.73 11.53 9.60
C LEU A 143 -14.37 11.84 11.07
N GLN A 144 -13.09 12.05 11.37
CA GLN A 144 -12.53 12.18 12.73
C GLN A 144 -11.76 13.51 12.87
N PRO A 145 -12.45 14.65 13.00
CA PRO A 145 -11.81 15.97 13.10
C PRO A 145 -10.93 16.13 14.35
N GLU A 146 -11.08 15.27 15.35
CA GLU A 146 -10.27 15.24 16.57
C GLU A 146 -8.89 14.58 16.34
N CYS A 147 -8.71 13.84 15.24
CA CYS A 147 -7.46 13.17 14.92
C CYS A 147 -6.40 14.17 14.43
N GLN A 148 -5.16 14.08 14.92
CA GLN A 148 -4.08 14.96 14.46
C GLN A 148 -3.80 14.85 12.95
N LEU A 149 -3.97 13.64 12.39
CA LEU A 149 -3.83 13.37 10.95
C LEU A 149 -4.82 14.17 10.11
N TYR A 150 -5.98 14.57 10.66
CA TYR A 150 -6.98 15.34 9.95
C TYR A 150 -6.40 16.64 9.38
N MET A 151 -5.68 17.40 10.23
CA MET A 151 -5.08 18.67 9.82
C MET A 151 -3.95 18.46 8.82
N LYS A 152 -3.10 17.45 9.05
CA LYS A 152 -1.95 17.14 8.17
C LYS A 152 -2.42 16.68 6.78
N ALA A 153 -3.40 15.79 6.71
CA ALA A 153 -3.99 15.33 5.47
C ALA A 153 -4.73 16.45 4.73
N GLY A 154 -5.51 17.26 5.45
CA GLY A 154 -6.17 18.44 4.89
C GLY A 154 -5.17 19.43 4.29
N HIS A 155 -4.11 19.77 5.05
CA HIS A 155 -3.05 20.66 4.58
C HIS A 155 -2.35 20.11 3.33
N TYR A 156 -2.03 18.82 3.32
CA TYR A 156 -1.42 18.17 2.15
C TYR A 156 -2.28 18.29 0.89
N LEU A 157 -3.59 18.01 0.99
CA LEU A 157 -4.50 18.10 -0.16
C LEU A 157 -4.77 19.54 -0.61
N VAL A 158 -4.71 20.53 0.30
CA VAL A 158 -4.85 21.95 -0.08
C VAL A 158 -3.63 22.43 -0.88
N HIS A 159 -2.42 22.02 -0.49
CA HIS A 159 -1.18 22.47 -1.13
C HIS A 159 -0.91 21.77 -2.46
N LYS A 160 -1.41 20.54 -2.64
CA LYS A 160 -1.23 19.75 -3.85
C LYS A 160 -2.58 19.57 -4.57
N PRO A 161 -2.91 20.43 -5.57
CA PRO A 161 -4.19 20.35 -6.30
C PRO A 161 -4.31 19.09 -7.18
N THR A 162 -3.18 18.41 -7.44
CA THR A 162 -3.03 17.11 -8.10
C THR A 162 -2.07 16.25 -7.26
N LEU A 163 -2.21 14.92 -7.33
CA LEU A 163 -1.26 14.03 -6.67
C LEU A 163 0.02 13.89 -7.50
N GLU A 164 1.15 14.10 -6.85
CA GLU A 164 2.44 13.77 -7.42
C GLU A 164 2.68 12.26 -7.29
N LEU A 165 2.36 11.51 -8.36
CA LEU A 165 2.42 10.04 -8.37
C LEU A 165 3.84 9.46 -8.20
N ARG A 166 4.87 10.30 -8.30
CA ARG A 166 6.28 9.95 -8.08
C ARG A 166 6.76 10.21 -6.66
N ASP A 167 5.89 10.76 -5.81
CA ASP A 167 6.17 11.08 -4.42
C ASP A 167 5.34 10.21 -3.47
N ILE A 168 5.79 10.07 -2.22
CA ILE A 168 5.06 9.32 -1.20
C ILE A 168 4.30 10.31 -0.32
N PRO A 169 2.95 10.26 -0.32
CA PRO A 169 2.14 11.19 0.45
C PRO A 169 2.50 11.18 1.93
N LEU A 170 2.62 12.38 2.52
CA LEU A 170 2.91 12.62 3.94
C LEU A 170 4.22 12.01 4.51
N PHE A 171 5.04 11.32 3.71
CA PHE A 171 6.24 10.64 4.22
C PHE A 171 7.19 11.60 4.95
N ASN A 172 7.58 12.69 4.29
CA ASN A 172 8.49 13.67 4.88
C ASN A 172 7.86 14.35 6.11
N THR A 173 6.56 14.62 6.07
CA THR A 173 5.84 15.28 7.17
C THR A 173 5.76 14.41 8.42
N LEU A 174 5.61 13.09 8.26
CA LEU A 174 5.41 12.17 9.38
C LEU A 174 6.70 11.53 9.89
N PHE A 175 7.67 11.26 9.01
CA PHE A 175 8.93 10.61 9.39
C PHE A 175 10.14 11.56 9.46
N LEU A 176 10.25 12.56 8.57
CA LEU A 176 11.50 13.35 8.44
C LEU A 176 11.48 14.70 9.16
N HIS A 177 10.31 15.33 9.32
CA HIS A 177 10.19 16.71 9.78
C HIS A 177 9.53 16.89 11.15
N THR A 178 9.31 15.82 11.90
CA THR A 178 8.71 15.92 13.24
C THR A 178 9.74 16.43 14.25
N THR A 179 9.63 17.70 14.65
CA THR A 179 10.38 18.34 15.74
C THR A 179 9.87 17.93 17.14
N SER A 180 8.72 17.25 17.22
CA SER A 180 8.17 16.63 18.43
C SER A 180 8.45 15.12 18.42
N PRO A 181 8.37 14.41 19.57
CA PRO A 181 8.29 12.95 19.54
C PRO A 181 7.23 12.55 18.53
N GLN A 182 7.59 11.66 17.61
CA GLN A 182 6.66 11.12 16.61
C GLN A 182 5.44 10.58 17.36
N ASP A 183 4.25 11.06 17.00
CA ASP A 183 3.04 10.45 17.53
C ASP A 183 2.97 9.04 16.97
N VAL A 184 3.10 8.05 17.85
CA VAL A 184 3.15 6.62 17.52
C VAL A 184 1.97 6.26 16.61
N GLY A 185 0.80 6.86 16.83
CA GLY A 185 -0.38 6.61 16.00
C GLY A 185 -0.22 7.06 14.54
N GLU A 186 0.51 8.14 14.28
CA GLU A 186 0.73 8.65 12.93
C GLU A 186 1.73 7.80 12.15
N CYS A 187 2.81 7.37 12.82
CA CYS A 187 3.78 6.44 12.25
C CYS A 187 3.12 5.09 11.94
N GLU A 188 2.34 4.57 12.89
CA GLU A 188 1.58 3.33 12.74
C GLU A 188 0.61 3.43 11.55
N TRP A 189 -0.09 4.57 11.40
CA TRP A 189 -1.00 4.80 10.29
C TRP A 189 -0.26 4.80 8.94
N LEU A 190 0.85 5.54 8.83
CA LEU A 190 1.61 5.64 7.59
C LEU A 190 2.29 4.31 7.25
N LEU A 191 2.85 3.58 8.21
CA LEU A 191 3.42 2.25 7.97
C LEU A 191 2.38 1.28 7.42
N ARG A 192 1.14 1.32 7.92
CA ARG A 192 0.08 0.51 7.34
C ARG A 192 -0.29 0.94 5.92
N VAL A 193 -0.25 2.24 5.61
CA VAL A 193 -0.47 2.73 4.24
C VAL A 193 0.65 2.24 3.32
N LEU A 194 1.90 2.31 3.78
CA LEU A 194 3.07 1.80 3.06
C LEU A 194 2.99 0.29 2.88
N GLY A 195 2.60 -0.45 3.93
CA GLY A 195 2.41 -1.90 3.89
C GLY A 195 1.34 -2.30 2.90
N GLY A 196 0.21 -1.59 2.88
CA GLY A 196 -0.88 -1.87 1.96
C GLY A 196 -0.67 -1.28 0.55
N GLY A 197 0.25 -0.34 0.37
CA GLY A 197 0.56 0.30 -0.90
C GLY A 197 1.55 -0.45 -1.77
N LEU A 198 2.29 -1.40 -1.20
CA LEU A 198 3.27 -2.22 -1.92
C LEU A 198 2.62 -3.50 -2.45
N ARG A 199 2.13 -3.46 -3.70
CA ARG A 199 1.37 -4.58 -4.31
C ARG A 199 2.04 -5.24 -5.48
N CYS A 200 2.75 -4.45 -6.27
CA CYS A 200 3.44 -4.93 -7.45
C CYS A 200 4.88 -4.38 -7.48
N GLU A 201 5.69 -4.93 -8.38
CA GLU A 201 7.07 -4.49 -8.56
C GLU A 201 7.16 -3.02 -9.01
N GLU A 202 6.19 -2.53 -9.79
CA GLU A 202 6.14 -1.12 -10.17
C GLU A 202 5.93 -0.19 -8.97
N ASP A 203 5.16 -0.63 -7.97
CA ASP A 203 4.97 0.12 -6.73
C ASP A 203 6.30 0.16 -5.95
N TYR A 204 7.08 -0.93 -5.94
CA TYR A 204 8.38 -0.96 -5.25
C TYR A 204 9.34 0.12 -5.77
N ARG A 205 9.34 0.40 -7.08
CA ARG A 205 10.21 1.44 -7.67
C ARG A 205 9.99 2.82 -7.06
N LEU A 206 8.78 3.11 -6.57
CA LEU A 206 8.49 4.35 -5.83
C LEU A 206 9.22 4.37 -4.47
N TYR A 207 9.18 3.25 -3.76
CA TYR A 207 9.80 3.07 -2.44
C TYR A 207 11.33 3.13 -2.55
N GLN A 208 11.88 2.50 -3.59
CA GLN A 208 13.30 2.54 -3.92
C GLN A 208 13.77 3.98 -4.18
N ARG A 209 13.08 4.71 -5.07
CA ARG A 209 13.43 6.11 -5.41
C ARG A 209 13.42 7.05 -4.21
N LYS A 210 12.48 6.84 -3.28
CA LYS A 210 12.30 7.67 -2.08
C LYS A 210 13.06 7.12 -0.86
N ARG A 211 13.82 6.03 -1.01
CA ARG A 211 14.60 5.38 0.05
C ARG A 211 13.79 5.07 1.30
N VAL A 212 12.56 4.59 1.10
CA VAL A 212 11.64 4.27 2.21
C VAL A 212 12.19 3.15 3.06
N LEU A 213 12.49 2.00 2.46
CA LEU A 213 12.94 0.85 3.24
C LEU A 213 14.26 1.10 3.97
N PRO A 214 15.31 1.67 3.35
CA PRO A 214 16.54 2.03 4.07
C PRO A 214 16.29 2.94 5.28
N HIS A 215 15.40 3.92 5.13
CA HIS A 215 15.02 4.79 6.24
C HIS A 215 14.32 4.01 7.37
N LEU A 216 13.42 3.08 7.02
CA LEU A 216 12.72 2.25 8.00
C LEU A 216 13.63 1.21 8.67
N LEU A 217 14.60 0.65 7.95
CA LEU A 217 15.63 -0.22 8.52
C LEU A 217 16.45 0.54 9.57
N ALA A 218 16.83 1.80 9.28
CA ALA A 218 17.51 2.66 10.25
C ALA A 218 16.61 2.97 11.46
N LEU A 219 15.36 3.38 11.21
CA LEU A 219 14.38 3.70 12.26
C LEU A 219 14.16 2.52 13.21
N TYR A 220 14.11 1.29 12.70
CA TYR A 220 13.93 0.09 13.50
C TYR A 220 15.01 -0.09 14.58
N THR A 221 16.24 0.38 14.31
CA THR A 221 17.35 0.28 15.26
C THR A 221 17.26 1.28 16.42
N GLU A 222 16.35 2.24 16.35
CA GLU A 222 16.15 3.21 17.43
C GLU A 222 15.55 2.53 18.68
N LEU A 223 16.21 2.74 19.83
CA LEU A 223 15.81 2.13 21.10
C LEU A 223 14.44 2.62 21.59
N SER A 224 14.07 3.86 21.25
CA SER A 224 12.80 4.50 21.61
C SER A 224 11.59 4.01 20.81
N LEU A 225 11.80 3.20 19.77
CA LEU A 225 10.72 2.72 18.92
C LEU A 225 9.87 1.68 19.64
N ASP A 226 8.55 1.84 19.55
CA ASP A 226 7.59 0.91 20.16
C ASP A 226 7.53 -0.43 19.42
N SER A 227 7.10 -1.47 20.14
CA SER A 227 7.03 -2.82 19.60
C SER A 227 6.09 -2.96 18.41
N LYS A 228 4.98 -2.20 18.35
CA LYS A 228 4.01 -2.33 17.26
C LYS A 228 4.56 -1.75 15.97
N THR A 229 5.19 -0.58 16.05
CA THR A 229 5.87 0.05 14.91
C THR A 229 7.01 -0.84 14.39
N ARG A 230 7.78 -1.49 15.29
CA ARG A 230 8.77 -2.50 14.89
C ARG A 230 8.15 -3.67 14.11
N THR A 231 7.04 -4.23 14.60
CA THR A 231 6.31 -5.29 13.90
C THR A 231 5.85 -4.84 12.52
N LEU A 232 5.28 -3.63 12.40
CA LEU A 232 4.83 -3.09 11.11
C LEU A 232 5.99 -2.86 10.13
N ILE A 233 7.16 -2.43 10.60
CA ILE A 233 8.36 -2.33 9.76
C ILE A 233 8.78 -3.72 9.26
N LEU A 234 8.83 -4.72 10.14
CA LEU A 234 9.18 -6.10 9.76
C LEU A 234 8.18 -6.69 8.76
N GLU A 235 6.88 -6.46 8.96
CA GLU A 235 5.83 -6.88 8.02
C GLU A 235 5.99 -6.22 6.64
N LEU A 236 6.31 -4.92 6.60
CA LEU A 236 6.56 -4.22 5.35
C LEU A 236 7.81 -4.75 4.63
N VAL A 237 8.90 -5.01 5.36
CA VAL A 237 10.12 -5.60 4.79
C VAL A 237 9.83 -7.00 4.26
N LEU A 238 9.12 -7.84 5.03
CA LEU A 238 8.72 -9.17 4.58
C LEU A 238 7.85 -9.12 3.32
N ARG A 239 6.93 -8.16 3.22
CA ARG A 239 6.12 -7.94 2.02
C ARG A 239 6.97 -7.49 0.84
N ALA A 240 7.97 -6.64 1.05
CA ALA A 240 8.93 -6.28 0.01
C ALA A 240 9.72 -7.50 -0.48
N CYS A 241 10.07 -8.43 0.42
CA CYS A 241 10.78 -9.65 0.08
C CYS A 241 9.99 -10.66 -0.78
N VAL A 242 8.74 -10.37 -1.13
CA VAL A 242 7.99 -11.12 -2.16
C VAL A 242 8.51 -10.79 -3.56
N PHE A 243 9.06 -9.59 -3.77
CA PHE A 243 9.53 -9.14 -5.08
C PHE A 243 11.05 -9.35 -5.19
N PRO A 244 11.54 -10.12 -6.20
CA PRO A 244 12.97 -10.38 -6.36
C PRO A 244 13.81 -9.10 -6.44
N VAL A 245 13.37 -8.14 -7.27
CA VAL A 245 14.04 -6.83 -7.43
C VAL A 245 14.21 -6.08 -6.11
N ALA A 246 13.24 -6.20 -5.19
CA ALA A 246 13.32 -5.57 -3.88
C ALA A 246 14.30 -6.28 -2.95
N VAL A 247 14.31 -7.62 -2.94
CA VAL A 247 15.28 -8.40 -2.16
C VAL A 247 16.69 -8.06 -2.61
N CYS A 248 16.96 -8.11 -3.91
CA CYS A 248 18.27 -7.85 -4.46
C CYS A 248 18.75 -6.43 -4.14
N ASP A 249 17.88 -5.44 -4.32
CA ASP A 249 18.18 -4.05 -3.91
C ASP A 249 18.48 -3.92 -2.41
N LEU A 250 17.68 -4.56 -1.55
CA LEU A 250 17.87 -4.50 -0.10
C LEU A 250 19.13 -5.22 0.39
N VAL A 251 19.41 -6.39 -0.15
CA VAL A 251 20.59 -7.19 0.20
C VAL A 251 21.85 -6.49 -0.29
N TRP A 252 21.87 -6.04 -1.55
CA TRP A 252 23.09 -5.52 -2.17
C TRP A 252 23.37 -4.05 -1.86
N ASN A 253 22.35 -3.19 -1.83
CA ASN A 253 22.54 -1.74 -1.67
C ASN A 253 22.32 -1.26 -0.23
N HIS A 254 21.60 -2.03 0.58
CA HIS A 254 21.07 -1.57 1.87
C HIS A 254 21.42 -2.46 3.07
N GLY A 255 22.19 -3.53 2.88
CA GLY A 255 22.73 -4.32 3.98
C GLY A 255 21.67 -5.08 4.78
N LEU A 256 20.67 -5.65 4.09
CA LEU A 256 19.59 -6.40 4.74
C LEU A 256 20.11 -7.54 5.64
N LEU A 257 21.12 -8.29 5.19
CA LEU A 257 21.64 -9.45 5.94
C LEU A 257 22.28 -9.04 7.28
N PRO A 258 23.25 -8.11 7.34
CA PRO A 258 23.73 -7.56 8.61
C PRO A 258 22.59 -7.04 9.49
N TRP A 259 21.63 -6.32 8.91
CA TRP A 259 20.51 -5.76 9.64
C TRP A 259 19.62 -6.83 10.29
N LEU A 260 19.35 -7.94 9.60
CA LEU A 260 18.57 -9.05 10.16
C LEU A 260 19.23 -9.64 11.41
N THR A 261 20.57 -9.72 11.44
CA THR A 261 21.29 -10.20 12.64
C THR A 261 21.17 -9.27 13.84
N GLN A 262 20.97 -7.96 13.59
CA GLN A 262 20.68 -6.99 14.65
C GLN A 262 19.22 -7.11 15.09
N ALA A 263 18.31 -7.29 14.12
CA ALA A 263 16.87 -7.30 14.36
C ALA A 263 16.39 -8.44 15.26
N THR A 264 17.07 -9.59 15.26
CA THR A 264 16.76 -10.73 16.16
C THR A 264 16.81 -10.41 17.63
N SER A 265 17.64 -9.44 18.01
CA SER A 265 17.81 -9.09 19.42
C SER A 265 16.58 -8.37 19.99
N CYS A 266 15.68 -7.87 19.11
CA CYS A 266 14.63 -6.94 19.48
C CYS A 266 13.21 -7.35 19.05
N SER A 267 13.00 -8.46 18.33
CA SER A 267 11.67 -8.84 17.82
C SER A 267 11.50 -10.34 17.56
N ASP A 268 10.27 -10.73 17.19
CA ASP A 268 9.88 -12.11 16.90
C ASP A 268 10.81 -12.76 15.85
N GLN A 269 11.56 -13.76 16.32
CA GLN A 269 12.51 -14.51 15.52
C GLN A 269 11.85 -15.19 14.30
N SER A 270 10.56 -15.53 14.38
CA SER A 270 9.82 -16.19 13.30
C SER A 270 9.70 -15.34 12.03
N VAL A 271 9.46 -14.02 12.17
CA VAL A 271 9.33 -13.11 11.02
C VAL A 271 10.70 -12.87 10.38
N VAL A 272 11.73 -12.67 11.20
CA VAL A 272 13.11 -12.51 10.74
C VAL A 272 13.59 -13.74 9.96
N GLN A 273 13.28 -14.94 10.44
CA GLN A 273 13.60 -16.20 9.75
C GLN A 273 12.86 -16.35 8.40
N ARG A 274 11.62 -15.88 8.32
CA ARG A 274 10.87 -15.85 7.04
C ARG A 274 11.51 -14.89 6.04
N ILE A 275 11.94 -13.71 6.49
CA ILE A 275 12.65 -12.74 5.63
C ILE A 275 13.96 -13.35 5.14
N LEU A 276 14.75 -13.95 6.04
CA LEU A 276 16.02 -14.57 5.71
C LEU A 276 15.85 -15.71 4.71
N SER A 277 14.94 -16.65 4.97
CA SER A 277 14.71 -17.79 4.09
C SER A 277 14.23 -17.39 2.68
N LYS A 278 13.44 -16.32 2.54
CA LYS A 278 13.08 -15.76 1.23
C LYS A 278 14.28 -15.11 0.56
N ALA A 279 15.07 -14.34 1.30
CA ALA A 279 16.25 -13.67 0.77
C ALA A 279 17.30 -14.69 0.27
N CYS A 280 17.60 -15.73 1.04
CA CYS A 280 18.57 -16.77 0.65
C CYS A 280 18.14 -17.50 -0.63
N LYS A 281 16.87 -17.94 -0.72
CA LYS A 281 16.37 -18.65 -1.91
C LYS A 281 16.50 -17.82 -3.19
N LEU A 282 16.12 -16.54 -3.13
CA LEU A 282 16.15 -15.66 -4.29
C LEU A 282 17.59 -15.32 -4.71
N VAL A 283 18.51 -15.18 -3.76
CA VAL A 283 19.93 -14.98 -4.08
C VAL A 283 20.54 -16.23 -4.72
N GLU A 284 20.23 -17.42 -4.21
CA GLU A 284 20.68 -18.70 -4.80
C GLU A 284 20.14 -18.91 -6.23
N GLU A 285 18.90 -18.48 -6.49
CA GLU A 285 18.29 -18.53 -7.82
C GLU A 285 18.94 -17.55 -8.80
N GLU A 286 19.26 -16.32 -8.38
CA GLU A 286 19.91 -15.33 -9.25
C GLU A 286 21.39 -15.61 -9.55
N ASP A 287 22.14 -16.21 -8.62
CA ASP A 287 23.53 -16.64 -8.88
C ASP A 287 23.60 -17.75 -9.96
N SER A 288 22.50 -18.49 -10.17
CA SER A 288 22.40 -19.52 -11.21
C SER A 288 22.10 -18.96 -12.61
N ASP A 289 21.49 -17.76 -12.70
CA ASP A 289 21.06 -17.10 -13.94
C ASP A 289 22.12 -16.06 -14.38
N SER A 290 23.35 -16.53 -14.61
CA SER A 290 24.56 -15.72 -14.88
C SER A 290 24.52 -14.82 -16.14
N ASP A 291 23.44 -14.84 -16.91
CA ASP A 291 23.30 -14.11 -18.19
C ASP A 291 22.77 -12.66 -18.06
N ARG A 292 22.35 -12.21 -16.87
CA ARG A 292 21.75 -10.85 -16.69
C ARG A 292 22.75 -9.71 -16.46
N GLY A 293 24.05 -9.94 -16.58
CA GLY A 293 25.07 -8.87 -16.53
C GLY A 293 25.20 -8.14 -15.17
N TRP A 294 24.58 -8.66 -14.11
CA TRP A 294 24.73 -8.15 -12.75
C TRP A 294 25.88 -8.86 -12.02
N LYS A 295 26.58 -8.14 -11.15
CA LYS A 295 27.67 -8.67 -10.31
C LYS A 295 27.28 -8.54 -8.83
N PRO A 296 27.28 -9.62 -8.05
CA PRO A 296 26.97 -9.55 -6.63
C PRO A 296 28.03 -8.71 -5.88
N PRO A 297 27.69 -8.12 -4.71
CA PRO A 297 28.64 -7.42 -3.87
C PRO A 297 29.78 -8.34 -3.44
N PRO A 298 31.01 -7.82 -3.31
CA PRO A 298 32.08 -8.58 -2.69
C PRO A 298 31.67 -8.94 -1.26
N LEU A 299 31.85 -10.21 -0.86
CA LEU A 299 31.53 -10.79 0.46
C LEU A 299 30.08 -11.25 0.68
N LEU A 300 29.21 -11.25 -0.34
CA LEU A 300 27.82 -11.71 -0.18
C LEU A 300 27.71 -13.15 0.35
N GLU A 301 28.54 -14.07 -0.18
CA GLU A 301 28.57 -15.47 0.29
C GLU A 301 29.01 -15.60 1.75
N GLU A 302 29.99 -14.80 2.18
CA GLU A 302 30.46 -14.78 3.57
C GLU A 302 29.35 -14.25 4.49
N GLU A 303 28.71 -13.13 4.13
CA GLU A 303 27.59 -12.54 4.86
C GLU A 303 26.40 -13.51 4.96
N LEU A 304 26.06 -14.20 3.87
CA LEU A 304 25.02 -15.23 3.86
C LEU A 304 25.37 -16.39 4.79
N SER A 305 26.60 -16.89 4.72
CA SER A 305 27.06 -18.00 5.57
C SER A 305 27.06 -17.63 7.07
N LEU A 306 27.52 -16.41 7.41
CA LEU A 306 27.54 -15.91 8.79
C LEU A 306 26.13 -15.66 9.32
N THR A 307 25.25 -15.13 8.47
CA THR A 307 23.86 -14.90 8.82
C THR A 307 23.17 -16.24 9.04
N THR A 308 23.16 -17.14 8.06
CA THR A 308 22.50 -18.46 8.17
C THR A 308 23.04 -19.32 9.32
N ALA A 309 24.34 -19.34 9.58
CA ALA A 309 24.94 -20.07 10.70
C ALA A 309 24.48 -19.55 12.07
N ARG A 310 24.11 -18.27 12.18
CA ARG A 310 23.57 -17.67 13.41
C ARG A 310 22.10 -18.02 13.65
N PHE A 311 21.42 -18.53 12.63
CA PHE A 311 19.99 -18.81 12.60
C PHE A 311 19.64 -20.32 12.57
N MET A 312 20.63 -21.20 12.42
CA MET A 312 20.55 -22.65 12.66
C MET A 312 20.74 -22.99 14.14
#